data_AF-A0A3M0FY51-F1
#
_entry.id   AF-A0A3M0FY51-F1
#
_cell.length_a   1.000
_cell.length_b   1.000
_cell.length_c   1.000
_cell.angle_alpha   90.00
_cell.angle_beta   90.00
_cell.angle_gamma   90.00
#
_symmetry.space_group_name_H-M   'P 1'
#
loop_
_entity.id
_entity.type
_entity.pdbx_description
1 polymer ?
#
loop_
_entity_poly.entity_id
_entity_poly.type
_entity_poly.pdbx_seq_one_letter_code
_entity_poly.pdbx_strand_id
1 'polypeptide(L)'
;MPTPTDRLAALRAQLATDRLDGFVIPLTDEHMSEYVGGYAQRLGWLTGFGGSAGTAVVLADRAAIFTDGRYTIQVRDQVDGALWAYADVPQTSPAAWLAKHAPEGGRIGYDPWLHTGTWVAEATTALADRSATLIAVDTNPIDAIWTDRPAPSPAKLTVQPDQFTGASSAEKRAKIADWLSEQNADAVILSALDSIAWALNIRGGDVDHTPVALSYAIVGADGTTDLFVAPDKLDDAVRQHLGNAVRLHDRSAFSAALATYTGKRVAADPERAVAAITQALQAGGAKILPLRDPVVLAKAIKNPVEISGHRAASARDGAALARFLRWVETECVKGGQTELSAAAKLLAFREQTGVLKDTSFDTISATGPHGAIPHYHVTEESSAPIEPGQLYLIDSGGQYADGTTDVTRVMPIGEPTEEMRDRFTRVLKGHIGIATAVFPDGTMGGQIDAFARRPLWEAGLDFGHGTGHGVGAYLAVHEGPQRIAAPNYPGGAALEPLRAGMMLSNEPGYYKAGEYGIRIENLILIEPRAIPGADRAMLGFETLTFCPIERTLIEPTLLTAAERQWVDDYHAQVLAVLTPEMTDAEDRAWLTAKCAPLS
;
A
#
# COMPACT_ATOMS: atom_id res chain seq x y z
N MET A 1 24.59 -18.28 4.29
CA MET A 1 24.32 -17.26 3.26
C MET A 1 25.31 -16.11 3.46
N PRO A 2 25.71 -15.39 2.40
CA PRO A 2 26.59 -14.21 2.53
C PRO A 2 25.94 -13.16 3.45
N THR A 3 26.73 -12.47 4.26
CA THR A 3 26.22 -11.36 5.10
C THR A 3 25.93 -10.11 4.26
N PRO A 4 25.13 -9.14 4.72
CA PRO A 4 24.95 -7.86 4.03
C PRO A 4 26.28 -7.17 3.68
N THR A 5 27.29 -7.29 4.54
CA THR A 5 28.65 -6.78 4.30
C THR A 5 29.31 -7.46 3.09
N ASP A 6 29.24 -8.80 3.02
CA ASP A 6 29.80 -9.57 1.91
C ASP A 6 29.09 -9.24 0.59
N ARG A 7 27.76 -9.06 0.63
CA ARG A 7 26.94 -8.70 -0.53
C ARG A 7 27.28 -7.32 -1.08
N LEU A 8 27.47 -6.32 -0.21
CA LEU A 8 27.91 -4.98 -0.62
C LEU A 8 29.31 -5.01 -1.27
N ALA A 9 30.24 -5.77 -0.70
CA ALA A 9 31.58 -5.93 -1.29
C ALA A 9 31.53 -6.62 -2.66
N ALA A 10 30.73 -7.69 -2.79
CA ALA A 10 30.51 -8.38 -4.05
C ALA A 10 29.89 -7.46 -5.11
N LEU A 11 28.91 -6.63 -4.75
CA LEU A 11 28.30 -5.67 -5.66
C LEU A 11 29.34 -4.66 -6.18
N ARG A 12 30.18 -4.10 -5.31
CA ARG A 12 31.26 -3.18 -5.74
C ARG A 12 32.22 -3.84 -6.73
N ALA A 13 32.59 -5.10 -6.50
CA ALA A 13 33.44 -5.85 -7.42
C ALA A 13 32.75 -6.10 -8.78
N GLN A 14 31.44 -6.38 -8.76
CA GLN A 14 30.63 -6.52 -9.97
C GLN A 14 30.54 -5.20 -10.74
N LEU A 15 30.27 -4.07 -10.07
CA LEU A 15 30.23 -2.75 -10.70
C LEU A 15 31.55 -2.39 -11.38
N ALA A 16 32.70 -2.69 -10.73
CA ALA A 16 34.01 -2.49 -11.34
C ALA A 16 34.20 -3.32 -12.61
N THR A 17 33.71 -4.57 -12.62
CA THR A 17 33.72 -5.46 -13.80
C THR A 17 32.88 -4.89 -14.93
N ASP A 18 31.72 -4.32 -14.60
CA ASP A 18 30.78 -3.71 -15.54
C ASP A 18 31.20 -2.29 -15.99
N ARG A 19 32.32 -1.77 -15.43
CA ARG A 19 32.83 -0.41 -15.64
C ARG A 19 31.79 0.64 -15.24
N LEU A 20 31.20 0.47 -14.06
CA LEU A 20 30.29 1.39 -13.40
C LEU A 20 30.93 1.89 -12.10
N ASP A 21 30.77 3.18 -11.81
CA ASP A 21 31.26 3.83 -10.60
C ASP A 21 30.20 3.85 -9.48
N GLY A 22 28.96 3.53 -9.82
CA GLY A 22 27.87 3.38 -8.88
C GLY A 22 26.62 2.76 -9.49
N PHE A 23 25.65 2.44 -8.64
CA PHE A 23 24.38 1.83 -9.04
C PHE A 23 23.23 2.22 -8.11
N VAL A 24 22.03 2.38 -8.66
CA VAL A 24 20.80 2.69 -7.91
C VAL A 24 19.89 1.47 -7.83
N ILE A 25 19.41 1.17 -6.63
CA ILE A 25 18.64 -0.03 -6.30
C ILE A 25 17.35 0.37 -5.58
N PRO A 26 16.24 0.56 -6.30
CA PRO A 26 14.95 0.80 -5.68
C PRO A 26 14.36 -0.51 -5.11
N LEU A 27 13.50 -0.40 -4.10
CA LEU A 27 12.57 -1.46 -3.74
C LEU A 27 11.34 -1.37 -4.63
N THR A 28 11.40 -2.06 -5.76
CA THR A 28 10.26 -2.24 -6.67
C THR A 28 10.57 -3.37 -7.66
N ASP A 29 9.61 -3.70 -8.51
CA ASP A 29 9.72 -4.65 -9.60
C ASP A 29 9.42 -3.98 -10.95
N GLU A 30 9.40 -4.78 -12.02
CA GLU A 30 9.12 -4.33 -13.38
C GLU A 30 7.68 -3.88 -13.65
N HIS A 31 6.87 -3.82 -12.60
CA HIS A 31 5.49 -3.38 -12.59
C HIS A 31 5.26 -2.17 -11.65
N MET A 32 6.34 -1.61 -11.08
CA MET A 32 6.29 -0.53 -10.08
C MET A 32 5.46 -0.91 -8.83
N SER A 33 5.49 -2.19 -8.45
CA SER A 33 4.73 -2.70 -7.31
C SER A 33 5.31 -2.20 -5.97
N GLU A 34 4.44 -1.98 -4.99
CA GLU A 34 4.83 -1.65 -3.60
C GLU A 34 5.33 -2.89 -2.86
N TYR A 35 4.51 -3.95 -2.82
CA TYR A 35 4.95 -5.28 -2.39
C TYR A 35 5.49 -6.02 -3.60
N VAL A 36 6.66 -6.63 -3.43
CA VAL A 36 7.33 -7.36 -4.51
C VAL A 36 7.57 -8.81 -4.11
N GLY A 37 7.40 -9.73 -5.05
CA GLY A 37 7.70 -11.13 -4.82
C GLY A 37 9.18 -11.35 -4.48
N GLY A 38 9.50 -12.46 -3.81
CA GLY A 38 10.86 -12.74 -3.31
C GLY A 38 11.98 -12.64 -4.37
N TYR A 39 11.66 -12.91 -5.65
CA TYR A 39 12.60 -12.76 -6.77
C TYR A 39 13.04 -11.30 -7.01
N ALA A 40 12.27 -10.31 -6.57
CA ALA A 40 12.51 -8.88 -6.80
C ALA A 40 12.99 -8.12 -5.55
N GLN A 41 13.12 -8.78 -4.40
CA GLN A 41 13.56 -8.23 -3.11
C GLN A 41 15.08 -7.86 -3.07
N ARG A 42 15.58 -7.18 -4.09
CA ARG A 42 17.01 -6.85 -4.28
C ARG A 42 17.54 -5.91 -3.21
N LEU A 43 16.74 -4.90 -2.80
CA LEU A 43 17.13 -3.98 -1.73
C LEU A 43 17.28 -4.72 -0.40
N GLY A 44 16.27 -5.51 -0.01
CA GLY A 44 16.30 -6.29 1.23
C GLY A 44 17.41 -7.33 1.23
N TRP A 45 17.63 -8.02 0.10
CA TRP A 45 18.75 -8.95 -0.04
C TRP A 45 20.10 -8.23 0.12
N LEU A 46 20.31 -7.08 -0.52
CA LEU A 46 21.58 -6.37 -0.43
C LEU A 46 21.86 -5.81 0.98
N THR A 47 20.84 -5.24 1.62
CA THR A 47 21.02 -4.38 2.81
C THR A 47 20.60 -5.04 4.11
N GLY A 48 19.70 -6.02 4.07
CA GLY A 48 18.98 -6.53 5.25
C GLY A 48 17.73 -5.72 5.62
N PHE A 49 17.44 -4.61 4.94
CA PHE A 49 16.26 -3.79 5.20
C PHE A 49 14.97 -4.50 4.79
N GLY A 50 14.05 -4.68 5.75
CA GLY A 50 12.76 -5.36 5.56
C GLY A 50 11.56 -4.43 5.43
N GLY A 51 11.73 -3.12 5.23
CA GLY A 51 10.60 -2.20 5.04
C GLY A 51 10.04 -2.24 3.61
N SER A 52 8.80 -1.78 3.42
CA SER A 52 8.11 -1.77 2.11
C SER A 52 8.45 -0.58 1.20
N ALA A 53 9.20 0.41 1.69
CA ALA A 53 9.64 1.54 0.87
C ALA A 53 11.10 1.90 1.15
N GLY A 54 11.90 1.92 0.08
CA GLY A 54 13.25 2.44 0.14
C GLY A 54 14.00 2.35 -1.17
N THR A 55 15.13 3.05 -1.21
CA THR A 55 16.10 2.99 -2.32
C THR A 55 17.50 2.93 -1.73
N ALA A 56 18.40 2.19 -2.36
CA ALA A 56 19.83 2.24 -2.07
C ALA A 56 20.60 2.86 -3.24
N VAL A 57 21.67 3.57 -2.92
CA VAL A 57 22.69 4.00 -3.88
C VAL A 57 24.04 3.50 -3.40
N VAL A 58 24.73 2.75 -4.25
CA VAL A 58 26.07 2.23 -3.96
C VAL A 58 27.06 2.88 -4.90
N LEU A 59 28.11 3.49 -4.35
CA LEU A 59 29.30 3.95 -5.06
C LEU A 59 30.51 3.09 -4.66
N ALA A 60 31.65 3.30 -5.32
CA ALA A 60 32.89 2.58 -5.05
C ALA A 60 33.34 2.65 -3.58
N ASP A 61 33.22 3.82 -2.93
CA ASP A 61 33.76 4.08 -1.58
C ASP A 61 32.67 4.28 -0.50
N ARG A 62 31.41 4.50 -0.88
CA ARG A 62 30.31 4.81 0.04
C ARG A 62 28.97 4.26 -0.45
N ALA A 63 28.00 4.20 0.44
CA ALA A 63 26.64 3.82 0.10
C ALA A 63 25.63 4.59 0.97
N ALA A 64 24.42 4.75 0.46
CA ALA A 64 23.33 5.39 1.19
C ALA A 64 22.01 4.64 0.97
N ILE A 65 21.18 4.59 2.01
CA ILE A 65 19.81 4.06 1.96
C ILE A 65 18.82 5.18 2.29
N PHE A 66 17.75 5.25 1.51
CA PHE A 66 16.75 6.30 1.51
C PHE A 66 15.41 5.70 1.94
N THR A 67 14.80 6.22 3.00
CA THR A 67 13.53 5.73 3.52
C THR A 67 12.65 6.89 3.99
N ASP A 68 11.33 6.70 3.98
CA ASP A 68 10.39 7.69 4.52
C ASP A 68 10.21 7.59 6.05
N GLY A 69 9.39 8.47 6.61
CA GLY A 69 9.16 8.61 8.05
C GLY A 69 8.75 7.32 8.77
N ARG A 70 8.12 6.37 8.07
CA ARG A 70 7.65 5.09 8.63
C ARG A 70 8.80 4.18 9.07
N TYR A 71 9.95 4.31 8.42
CA TYR A 71 11.05 3.35 8.50
C TYR A 71 12.32 3.92 9.16
N THR A 72 12.25 5.14 9.71
CA THR A 72 13.43 5.80 10.30
C THR A 72 14.04 5.04 11.48
N ILE A 73 13.23 4.39 12.32
CA ILE A 73 13.71 3.51 13.40
C ILE A 73 14.22 2.20 12.80
N GLN A 74 13.36 1.52 12.03
CA GLN A 74 13.64 0.19 11.46
C GLN A 74 14.94 0.14 10.63
N VAL A 75 15.22 1.15 9.79
CA VAL A 75 16.43 1.17 8.95
C VAL A 75 17.71 1.23 9.79
N ARG A 76 17.68 1.89 10.95
CA ARG A 76 18.82 2.02 11.86
C ARG A 76 19.06 0.74 12.66
N ASP A 77 18.01 -0.04 12.90
CA ASP A 77 18.10 -1.34 13.57
C ASP A 77 18.55 -2.45 12.61
N GLN A 78 18.15 -2.39 11.35
CA GLN A 78 18.36 -3.48 10.37
C GLN A 78 19.57 -3.29 9.46
N VAL A 79 20.02 -2.05 9.24
CA VAL A 79 21.10 -1.74 8.27
C VAL A 79 22.29 -1.13 8.98
N ASP A 80 23.48 -1.69 8.77
CA ASP A 80 24.73 -1.24 9.43
C ASP A 80 25.14 0.17 8.99
N GLY A 81 25.06 1.13 9.92
CA GLY A 81 25.43 2.53 9.72
C GLY A 81 26.92 2.78 9.49
N ALA A 82 27.78 1.80 9.74
CA ALA A 82 29.19 1.87 9.36
C ALA A 82 29.39 1.69 7.84
N LEU A 83 28.44 1.04 7.16
CA LEU A 83 28.47 0.77 5.73
C LEU A 83 27.53 1.69 4.92
N TRP A 84 26.44 2.14 5.54
CA TRP A 84 25.37 2.88 4.89
C TRP A 84 25.09 4.21 5.58
N ALA A 85 25.06 5.31 4.81
CA ALA A 85 24.47 6.56 5.26
C ALA A 85 22.94 6.47 5.19
N TYR A 86 22.25 6.91 6.24
CA TYR A 86 20.78 7.02 6.23
C TYR A 86 20.36 8.39 5.67
N ALA A 87 19.41 8.40 4.75
CA ALA A 87 18.84 9.61 4.18
C ALA A 87 17.31 9.59 4.29
N ASP A 88 16.75 10.65 4.87
CA ASP A 88 15.31 10.76 5.07
C ASP A 88 14.63 11.32 3.81
N VAL A 89 13.56 10.66 3.38
CA VAL A 89 12.72 11.05 2.24
C VAL A 89 11.44 11.73 2.77
N PRO A 90 11.05 12.90 2.21
CA PRO A 90 11.54 13.49 0.95
C PRO A 90 12.60 14.60 1.11
N GLN A 91 13.21 14.74 2.29
CA GLN A 91 14.23 15.77 2.53
C GLN A 91 15.44 15.65 1.60
N THR A 92 15.86 14.42 1.27
CA THR A 92 16.91 14.14 0.29
C THR A 92 16.48 13.02 -0.67
N SER A 93 16.37 13.32 -1.97
CA SER A 93 16.14 12.29 -3.00
C SER A 93 17.44 11.57 -3.39
N PRO A 94 17.39 10.32 -3.91
CA PRO A 94 18.56 9.63 -4.46
C PRO A 94 19.27 10.44 -5.55
N ALA A 95 18.52 11.14 -6.41
CA ALA A 95 19.09 12.01 -7.44
C ALA A 95 19.84 13.21 -6.84
N ALA A 96 19.24 13.88 -5.84
CA ALA A 96 19.88 15.00 -5.14
C ALA A 96 21.13 14.56 -4.36
N TRP A 97 21.14 13.33 -3.83
CA TRP A 97 22.33 12.76 -3.18
C TRP A 97 23.42 12.44 -4.20
N LEU A 98 23.07 11.85 -5.35
CA LEU A 98 24.01 11.58 -6.44
C LEU A 98 24.67 12.85 -6.98
N ALA A 99 23.92 13.95 -7.13
CA ALA A 99 24.47 15.26 -7.52
C ALA A 99 25.61 15.73 -6.61
N LYS A 100 25.60 15.33 -5.34
CA LYS A 100 26.63 15.70 -4.35
C LYS A 100 27.78 14.71 -4.27
N HIS A 101 27.54 13.43 -4.57
CA HIS A 101 28.46 12.34 -4.22
C HIS A 101 29.01 11.52 -5.39
N ALA A 102 28.36 11.52 -6.56
CA ALA A 102 28.86 10.79 -7.73
C ALA A 102 30.26 11.31 -8.13
N PRO A 103 31.20 10.47 -8.59
CA PRO A 103 32.50 10.96 -9.04
C PRO A 103 32.35 11.87 -10.27
N GLU A 104 33.26 12.83 -10.42
CA GLU A 104 33.32 13.68 -11.62
C GLU A 104 33.56 12.80 -12.86
N GLY A 105 32.73 12.94 -13.90
CA GLY A 105 32.78 12.08 -15.08
C GLY A 105 32.30 10.64 -14.84
N GLY A 106 31.71 10.35 -13.67
CA GLY A 106 31.33 9.01 -13.25
C GLY A 106 30.25 8.35 -14.09
N ARG A 107 30.22 7.02 -14.09
CA ARG A 107 29.22 6.19 -14.77
C ARG A 107 28.31 5.54 -13.74
N ILE A 108 27.12 6.10 -13.56
CA ILE A 108 26.14 5.62 -12.58
C ILE A 108 25.13 4.72 -13.30
N GLY A 109 25.10 3.44 -12.95
CA GLY A 109 24.17 2.48 -13.53
C GLY A 109 22.77 2.55 -12.91
N TYR A 110 21.77 2.21 -13.70
CA TYR A 110 20.40 1.93 -13.25
C TYR A 110 19.79 0.82 -14.10
N ASP A 111 18.89 0.04 -13.51
CA ASP A 111 18.08 -0.93 -14.25
C ASP A 111 16.85 -0.22 -14.86
N PRO A 112 16.71 -0.17 -16.20
CA PRO A 112 15.60 0.52 -16.85
C PRO A 112 14.26 -0.18 -16.64
N TRP A 113 14.25 -1.42 -16.18
CA TRP A 113 13.03 -2.12 -15.77
C TRP A 113 12.58 -1.78 -14.35
N LEU A 114 13.34 -1.02 -13.56
CA LEU A 114 12.99 -0.72 -12.16
C LEU A 114 12.83 0.78 -11.88
N HIS A 115 12.87 1.62 -12.92
CA HIS A 115 12.81 3.08 -12.79
C HIS A 115 11.88 3.68 -13.84
N THR A 116 11.12 4.70 -13.49
CA THR A 116 10.28 5.45 -14.45
C THR A 116 11.12 6.38 -15.32
N GLY A 117 10.60 6.75 -16.49
CA GLY A 117 11.23 7.76 -17.35
C GLY A 117 11.40 9.12 -16.65
N THR A 118 10.48 9.49 -15.77
CA THR A 118 10.55 10.72 -14.96
C THR A 118 11.75 10.70 -14.03
N TRP A 119 11.96 9.61 -13.29
CA TRP A 119 13.13 9.47 -12.42
C TRP A 119 14.44 9.51 -13.21
N VAL A 120 14.49 8.83 -14.37
CA VAL A 120 15.67 8.82 -15.25
C VAL A 120 16.03 10.25 -15.70
N ALA A 121 15.03 11.06 -16.05
CA ALA A 121 15.24 12.45 -16.44
C ALA A 121 15.73 13.33 -15.28
N GLU A 122 15.17 13.16 -14.08
CA GLU A 122 15.60 13.84 -12.86
C GLU A 122 17.06 13.49 -12.52
N ALA A 123 17.38 12.20 -12.45
CA ALA A 123 18.72 11.71 -12.13
C ALA A 123 19.76 12.14 -13.18
N THR A 124 19.40 12.12 -14.47
CA THR A 124 20.28 12.61 -15.54
C THR A 124 20.60 14.09 -15.37
N THR A 125 19.58 14.91 -15.05
CA THR A 125 19.76 16.34 -14.81
C THR A 125 20.64 16.59 -13.58
N ALA A 126 20.40 15.85 -12.49
CA ALA A 126 21.14 15.97 -11.24
C ALA A 126 22.63 15.58 -11.39
N LEU A 127 22.96 14.65 -12.28
CA LEU A 127 24.34 14.21 -12.55
C LEU A 127 25.11 15.15 -13.50
N ALA A 128 24.42 16.00 -14.25
CA ALA A 128 25.04 16.86 -15.27
C ALA A 128 26.08 17.84 -14.70
N ASP A 129 25.83 18.38 -13.51
CA ASP A 129 26.75 19.33 -12.83
C ASP A 129 28.11 18.70 -12.48
N ARG A 130 28.19 17.37 -12.45
CA ARG A 130 29.41 16.59 -12.20
C ARG A 130 29.97 15.91 -13.45
N SER A 131 29.49 16.30 -14.63
CA SER A 131 29.81 15.64 -15.90
C SER A 131 29.56 14.12 -15.89
N ALA A 132 28.76 13.62 -14.95
CA ALA A 132 28.51 12.20 -14.75
C ALA A 132 27.38 11.73 -15.67
N THR A 133 27.40 10.44 -15.99
CA THR A 133 26.48 9.82 -16.95
C THR A 133 25.64 8.76 -16.27
N LEU A 134 24.34 8.78 -16.55
CA LEU A 134 23.40 7.75 -16.14
C LEU A 134 23.36 6.65 -17.22
N ILE A 135 23.65 5.41 -16.84
CA ILE A 135 23.84 4.27 -17.75
C ILE A 135 22.73 3.25 -17.51
N ALA A 136 21.88 3.02 -18.52
CA ALA A 136 20.93 1.92 -18.50
C ALA A 136 21.70 0.60 -18.65
N VAL A 137 21.53 -0.33 -17.71
CA VAL A 137 22.18 -1.65 -17.77
C VAL A 137 21.25 -2.67 -18.44
N ASP A 138 21.84 -3.63 -19.18
CA ASP A 138 21.08 -4.71 -19.81
C ASP A 138 20.71 -5.82 -18.81
N THR A 139 21.48 -5.97 -17.74
CA THR A 139 21.27 -6.96 -16.68
C THR A 139 21.58 -6.31 -15.34
N ASN A 140 20.73 -6.57 -14.35
CA ASN A 140 20.90 -6.01 -13.01
C ASN A 140 22.15 -6.60 -12.34
N PRO A 141 23.14 -5.79 -11.90
CA PRO A 141 24.36 -6.28 -11.25
C PRO A 141 24.13 -7.11 -9.99
N ILE A 142 23.01 -6.89 -9.27
CA ILE A 142 22.65 -7.72 -8.11
C ILE A 142 22.35 -9.15 -8.55
N ASP A 143 21.68 -9.33 -9.68
CA ASP A 143 21.26 -10.66 -10.16
C ASP A 143 22.48 -11.53 -10.50
N ALA A 144 23.63 -10.93 -10.84
CA ALA A 144 24.88 -11.64 -11.09
C ALA A 144 25.54 -12.18 -9.81
N ILE A 145 25.26 -11.58 -8.64
CA ILE A 145 25.84 -11.97 -7.34
C ILE A 145 24.85 -12.67 -6.41
N TRP A 146 23.56 -12.65 -6.74
CA TRP A 146 22.50 -13.31 -5.98
C TRP A 146 22.29 -14.76 -6.47
N THR A 147 23.20 -15.64 -6.05
CA THR A 147 23.27 -17.03 -6.54
C THR A 147 22.07 -17.92 -6.19
N ASP A 148 21.36 -17.59 -5.11
CA ASP A 148 20.19 -18.30 -4.59
C ASP A 148 18.90 -17.49 -4.76
N ARG A 149 18.84 -16.64 -5.79
CA ARG A 149 17.68 -15.81 -6.09
C ARG A 149 16.41 -16.67 -6.27
N PRO A 150 15.32 -16.37 -5.55
CA PRO A 150 14.05 -17.09 -5.72
C PRO A 150 13.51 -16.97 -7.15
N ALA A 151 12.83 -18.02 -7.61
CA ALA A 151 12.06 -17.95 -8.84
C ALA A 151 10.78 -17.12 -8.65
N PRO A 152 10.25 -16.48 -9.71
CA PRO A 152 8.91 -15.90 -9.67
C PRO A 152 7.83 -16.94 -9.31
N SER A 153 6.77 -16.49 -8.64
CA SER A 153 5.68 -17.38 -8.17
C SER A 153 5.06 -18.19 -9.33
N PRO A 154 4.82 -19.50 -9.14
CA PRO A 154 4.10 -20.32 -10.10
C PRO A 154 2.56 -20.24 -9.94
N ALA A 155 2.04 -19.34 -9.11
CA ALA A 155 0.60 -19.26 -8.83
C ALA A 155 -0.22 -19.07 -10.11
N LYS A 156 -1.36 -19.77 -10.17
CA LYS A 156 -2.28 -19.73 -11.31
C LYS A 156 -3.15 -18.48 -11.25
N LEU A 157 -3.59 -18.03 -12.42
CA LEU A 157 -4.65 -17.03 -12.50
C LEU A 157 -5.99 -17.65 -12.07
N THR A 158 -6.84 -16.82 -11.48
CA THR A 158 -8.24 -17.16 -11.21
C THR A 158 -9.17 -16.09 -11.75
N VAL A 159 -10.36 -16.48 -12.20
CA VAL A 159 -11.40 -15.55 -12.64
C VAL A 159 -12.01 -14.84 -11.43
N GLN A 160 -12.26 -13.54 -11.56
CA GLN A 160 -13.05 -12.75 -10.62
C GLN A 160 -14.46 -12.54 -11.20
N PRO A 161 -15.49 -13.28 -10.73
CA PRO A 161 -16.82 -13.24 -11.34
C PRO A 161 -17.51 -11.88 -11.25
N ASP A 162 -18.37 -11.59 -12.24
CA ASP A 162 -19.06 -10.30 -12.36
C ASP A 162 -19.97 -9.96 -11.17
N GLN A 163 -20.42 -10.97 -10.41
CA GLN A 163 -21.17 -10.78 -9.17
C GLN A 163 -20.39 -10.01 -8.09
N PHE A 164 -19.06 -10.00 -8.17
CA PHE A 164 -18.19 -9.25 -7.25
C PHE A 164 -17.60 -7.99 -7.88
N THR A 165 -17.55 -7.90 -9.22
CA THR A 165 -16.94 -6.76 -9.91
C THR A 165 -17.97 -5.74 -10.40
N GLY A 166 -19.24 -6.13 -10.56
CA GLY A 166 -20.32 -5.28 -11.07
C GLY A 166 -20.21 -4.86 -12.54
N ALA A 167 -19.14 -5.26 -13.24
CA ALA A 167 -18.93 -4.98 -14.65
C ALA A 167 -18.00 -6.04 -15.26
N SER A 168 -18.38 -6.53 -16.43
CA SER A 168 -17.60 -7.54 -17.15
C SER A 168 -16.27 -6.99 -17.66
N SER A 169 -15.33 -7.91 -17.86
CA SER A 169 -14.04 -7.66 -18.52
C SER A 169 -14.23 -6.97 -19.89
N ALA A 170 -15.26 -7.36 -20.65
CA ALA A 170 -15.57 -6.75 -21.95
C ALA A 170 -16.04 -5.29 -21.83
N GLU A 171 -16.93 -4.98 -20.89
CA GLU A 171 -17.40 -3.60 -20.65
C GLU A 171 -16.27 -2.68 -20.19
N LYS A 172 -15.38 -3.19 -19.33
CA LYS A 172 -14.20 -2.43 -18.87
C LYS A 172 -13.25 -2.10 -20.03
N ARG A 173 -12.94 -3.08 -20.88
CA ARG A 173 -12.11 -2.85 -22.08
C ARG A 173 -12.76 -1.91 -23.09
N ALA A 174 -14.08 -1.97 -23.25
CA ALA A 174 -14.80 -1.03 -24.10
C ALA A 174 -14.62 0.42 -23.61
N LYS A 175 -14.71 0.66 -22.30
CA LYS A 175 -14.43 2.00 -21.73
C LYS A 175 -12.99 2.46 -21.94
N ILE A 176 -12.02 1.54 -21.90
CA ILE A 176 -10.62 1.84 -22.24
C ILE A 176 -10.49 2.22 -23.72
N ALA A 177 -11.21 1.51 -24.61
CA ALA A 177 -11.24 1.83 -26.04
C ALA A 177 -11.87 3.20 -26.33
N ASP A 178 -12.97 3.54 -25.65
CA ASP A 178 -13.61 4.87 -25.72
C ASP A 178 -12.62 5.96 -25.30
N TRP A 179 -11.92 5.75 -24.17
CA TRP A 179 -10.87 6.66 -23.70
C TRP A 179 -9.73 6.80 -24.72
N LEU A 180 -9.26 5.70 -25.34
CA LEU A 180 -8.23 5.76 -26.37
C LEU A 180 -8.67 6.62 -27.57
N SER A 181 -9.94 6.50 -27.99
CA SER A 181 -10.52 7.34 -29.04
C SER A 181 -10.49 8.82 -28.66
N GLU A 182 -10.88 9.18 -27.43
CA GLU A 182 -10.83 10.56 -26.92
C GLU A 182 -9.40 11.13 -26.93
N GLN A 183 -8.41 10.32 -26.57
CA GLN A 183 -6.99 10.72 -26.54
C GLN A 183 -6.31 10.67 -27.92
N ASN A 184 -7.03 10.24 -28.97
CA ASN A 184 -6.47 9.93 -30.28
C ASN A 184 -5.26 8.98 -30.16
N ALA A 185 -5.40 7.91 -29.38
CA ALA A 185 -4.38 6.89 -29.16
C ALA A 185 -4.78 5.58 -29.84
N ASP A 186 -3.79 4.86 -30.40
CA ASP A 186 -4.01 3.56 -31.04
C ASP A 186 -4.02 2.41 -30.02
N ALA A 187 -3.29 2.56 -28.91
CA ALA A 187 -3.20 1.57 -27.84
C ALA A 187 -2.75 2.18 -26.50
N VAL A 188 -2.97 1.47 -25.40
CA VAL A 188 -2.41 1.78 -24.07
C VAL A 188 -1.67 0.55 -23.51
N ILE A 189 -0.52 0.80 -22.89
CA ILE A 189 0.23 -0.20 -22.12
C ILE A 189 -0.27 -0.20 -20.68
N LEU A 190 -0.81 -1.33 -20.23
CA LEU A 190 -1.08 -1.59 -18.82
C LEU A 190 0.09 -2.41 -18.27
N SER A 191 0.86 -1.81 -17.37
CA SER A 191 2.04 -2.42 -16.73
C SER A 191 1.85 -2.67 -15.25
N ALA A 192 0.99 -1.91 -14.57
CA ALA A 192 0.64 -2.17 -13.18
C ALA A 192 -0.30 -3.38 -13.07
N LEU A 193 0.05 -4.29 -12.15
CA LEU A 193 -0.61 -5.58 -12.04
C LEU A 193 -2.07 -5.48 -11.60
N ASP A 194 -2.38 -4.50 -10.75
CA ASP A 194 -3.72 -4.20 -10.27
C ASP A 194 -4.63 -3.67 -11.39
N SER A 195 -4.10 -2.84 -12.30
CA SER A 195 -4.81 -2.38 -13.49
C SER A 195 -5.16 -3.55 -14.42
N ILE A 196 -4.22 -4.46 -14.66
CA ILE A 196 -4.44 -5.65 -15.50
C ILE A 196 -5.49 -6.56 -14.87
N ALA A 197 -5.34 -6.86 -13.57
CA ALA A 197 -6.28 -7.68 -12.81
C ALA A 197 -7.71 -7.10 -12.84
N TRP A 198 -7.85 -5.78 -12.67
CA TRP A 198 -9.15 -5.10 -12.71
C TRP A 198 -9.76 -5.09 -14.12
N ALA A 199 -8.98 -4.74 -15.14
CA ALA A 199 -9.47 -4.61 -16.52
C ALA A 199 -9.93 -5.95 -17.09
N LEU A 200 -9.27 -7.05 -16.69
CA LEU A 200 -9.54 -8.38 -17.21
C LEU A 200 -10.44 -9.24 -16.31
N ASN A 201 -10.82 -8.77 -15.12
CA ASN A 201 -11.53 -9.55 -14.11
C ASN A 201 -10.80 -10.87 -13.80
N ILE A 202 -9.49 -10.79 -13.56
CA ILE A 202 -8.64 -11.91 -13.14
C ILE A 202 -7.89 -11.54 -11.86
N ARG A 203 -7.43 -12.55 -11.13
CA ARG A 203 -6.61 -12.43 -9.91
C ARG A 203 -5.48 -13.44 -9.96
N GLY A 204 -4.48 -13.25 -9.11
CA GLY A 204 -3.34 -14.17 -8.97
C GLY A 204 -2.83 -14.23 -7.54
N GLY A 205 -1.68 -14.87 -7.35
CA GLY A 205 -0.97 -14.97 -6.07
C GLY A 205 0.53 -14.85 -6.29
N ASP A 206 0.96 -13.91 -7.14
CA ASP A 206 2.37 -13.72 -7.43
C ASP A 206 3.07 -12.74 -6.50
N VAL A 207 2.27 -11.88 -5.87
CA VAL A 207 2.70 -10.91 -4.87
C VAL A 207 1.93 -11.26 -3.60
N ASP A 208 2.65 -11.44 -2.50
CA ASP A 208 2.04 -11.75 -1.22
C ASP A 208 1.02 -10.67 -0.85
N HIS A 209 -0.12 -11.07 -0.31
CA HIS A 209 -1.21 -10.20 0.14
C HIS A 209 -1.93 -9.38 -0.93
N THR A 210 -1.39 -9.30 -2.15
CA THR A 210 -1.98 -8.55 -3.26
C THR A 210 -2.38 -9.53 -4.36
N PRO A 211 -3.69 -9.75 -4.62
CA PRO A 211 -4.18 -10.84 -5.45
C PRO A 211 -4.00 -10.57 -6.97
N VAL A 212 -2.76 -10.44 -7.41
CA VAL A 212 -2.35 -10.09 -8.79
C VAL A 212 -1.37 -11.11 -9.36
N ALA A 213 -1.15 -11.06 -10.67
CA ALA A 213 -0.24 -11.96 -11.37
C ALA A 213 0.71 -11.18 -12.29
N LEU A 214 1.99 -11.56 -12.31
CA LEU A 214 3.03 -10.97 -13.13
C LEU A 214 2.66 -11.09 -14.61
N SER A 215 2.28 -9.96 -15.20
CA SER A 215 1.78 -9.89 -16.55
C SER A 215 1.86 -8.48 -17.11
N TYR A 216 1.76 -8.36 -18.43
CA TYR A 216 1.54 -7.08 -19.11
C TYR A 216 0.30 -7.19 -19.99
N ALA A 217 -0.39 -6.07 -20.20
CA ALA A 217 -1.46 -6.02 -21.19
C ALA A 217 -1.31 -4.82 -22.12
N ILE A 218 -1.65 -5.02 -23.39
CA ILE A 218 -1.77 -3.93 -24.36
C ILE A 218 -3.20 -3.92 -24.87
N VAL A 219 -3.92 -2.82 -24.63
CA VAL A 219 -5.32 -2.67 -25.07
C VAL A 219 -5.33 -1.79 -26.31
N GLY A 220 -5.93 -2.29 -27.39
CA GLY A 220 -6.11 -1.56 -28.64
C GLY A 220 -7.36 -0.67 -28.63
N ALA A 221 -7.42 0.28 -29.58
CA ALA A 221 -8.55 1.20 -29.73
C ALA A 221 -9.90 0.54 -30.08
N ASP A 222 -9.92 -0.76 -30.38
CA ASP A 222 -11.13 -1.57 -30.59
C ASP A 222 -11.51 -2.43 -29.36
N GLY A 223 -10.76 -2.30 -28.25
CA GLY A 223 -10.96 -3.08 -27.03
C GLY A 223 -10.40 -4.51 -27.11
N THR A 224 -9.78 -4.91 -28.22
CA THR A 224 -8.96 -6.14 -28.25
C THR A 224 -7.75 -5.96 -27.34
N THR A 225 -7.32 -7.04 -26.70
CA THR A 225 -6.22 -6.96 -25.73
C THR A 225 -5.24 -8.08 -25.94
N ASP A 226 -3.95 -7.75 -25.94
CA ASP A 226 -2.86 -8.71 -25.87
C ASP A 226 -2.44 -8.84 -24.40
N LEU A 227 -2.63 -10.02 -23.80
CA LEU A 227 -2.18 -10.35 -22.45
C LEU A 227 -0.90 -11.20 -22.53
N PHE A 228 0.16 -10.70 -21.91
CA PHE A 228 1.47 -11.33 -21.82
C PHE A 228 1.64 -11.92 -20.43
N VAL A 229 1.55 -13.24 -20.31
CA VAL A 229 1.59 -13.96 -19.03
C VAL A 229 2.28 -15.31 -19.22
N ALA A 230 2.87 -15.87 -18.16
CA ALA A 230 3.45 -17.21 -18.25
C ALA A 230 2.36 -18.23 -18.65
N PRO A 231 2.59 -19.08 -19.68
CA PRO A 231 1.57 -20.02 -20.17
C PRO A 231 1.03 -20.95 -19.09
N ASP A 232 1.91 -21.36 -18.18
CA ASP A 232 1.58 -22.22 -17.05
C ASP A 232 0.70 -21.54 -16.01
N LYS A 233 0.37 -20.24 -16.11
CA LYS A 233 -0.59 -19.59 -15.20
C LYS A 233 -2.05 -19.74 -15.63
N LEU A 234 -2.28 -20.21 -16.86
CA LEU A 234 -3.60 -20.25 -17.50
C LEU A 234 -4.21 -21.66 -17.41
N ASP A 235 -5.43 -21.75 -16.87
CA ASP A 235 -6.27 -22.95 -16.97
C ASP A 235 -7.43 -22.74 -17.96
N ASP A 236 -8.25 -23.77 -18.13
CA ASP A 236 -9.39 -23.73 -19.06
C ASP A 236 -10.45 -22.70 -18.65
N ALA A 237 -10.66 -22.49 -17.36
CA ALA A 237 -11.65 -21.53 -16.85
C ALA A 237 -11.23 -20.09 -17.17
N VAL A 238 -9.96 -19.75 -16.96
CA VAL A 238 -9.41 -18.43 -17.30
C VAL A 238 -9.40 -18.23 -18.81
N ARG A 239 -9.02 -19.23 -19.61
CA ARG A 239 -9.07 -19.15 -21.08
C ARG A 239 -10.49 -18.90 -21.59
N GLN A 240 -11.47 -19.61 -21.02
CA GLN A 240 -12.87 -19.44 -21.38
C GLN A 240 -13.39 -18.03 -21.02
N HIS A 241 -13.05 -17.53 -19.83
CA HIS A 241 -13.43 -16.19 -19.37
C HIS A 241 -12.85 -15.07 -20.25
N LEU A 242 -11.57 -15.16 -20.58
CA LEU A 242 -10.89 -14.15 -21.40
C LEU A 242 -11.42 -14.14 -22.85
N GLY A 243 -11.73 -15.32 -23.40
CA GLY A 243 -12.30 -15.48 -24.73
C GLY A 243 -11.38 -14.97 -25.85
N ASN A 244 -11.91 -14.90 -27.08
CA ASN A 244 -11.11 -14.57 -28.27
C ASN A 244 -10.74 -13.08 -28.39
N ALA A 245 -11.39 -12.20 -27.62
CA ALA A 245 -11.07 -10.77 -27.61
C ALA A 245 -9.77 -10.45 -26.85
N VAL A 246 -9.27 -11.40 -26.06
CA VAL A 246 -7.98 -11.32 -25.37
C VAL A 246 -7.02 -12.35 -25.97
N ARG A 247 -6.02 -11.88 -26.70
CA ARG A 247 -4.96 -12.72 -27.28
C ARG A 247 -3.92 -13.02 -26.20
N LEU A 248 -3.59 -14.30 -26.05
CA LEU A 248 -2.66 -14.79 -25.03
C LEU A 248 -1.27 -14.97 -25.62
N HIS A 249 -0.28 -14.39 -24.96
CA HIS A 249 1.14 -14.47 -25.32
C HIS A 249 1.97 -14.90 -24.13
N ASP A 250 3.10 -15.55 -24.40
CA ASP A 250 4.12 -15.77 -23.38
C ASP A 250 4.62 -14.42 -22.84
N ARG A 251 4.82 -14.32 -21.53
CA ARG A 251 5.31 -13.09 -20.89
C ARG A 251 6.59 -12.55 -21.52
N SER A 252 7.51 -13.44 -21.93
CA SER A 252 8.79 -13.07 -22.57
C SER A 252 8.63 -12.38 -23.93
N ALA A 253 7.47 -12.50 -24.58
CA ALA A 253 7.20 -11.86 -25.86
C ALA A 253 6.87 -10.36 -25.73
N PHE A 254 6.61 -9.86 -24.52
CA PHE A 254 6.18 -8.47 -24.30
C PHE A 254 7.18 -7.45 -24.86
N SER A 255 8.47 -7.58 -24.53
CA SER A 255 9.50 -6.64 -24.97
C SER A 255 9.59 -6.53 -26.49
N ALA A 256 9.46 -7.65 -27.20
CA ALA A 256 9.45 -7.67 -28.66
C ALA A 256 8.18 -7.05 -29.25
N ALA A 257 7.02 -7.22 -28.59
CA ALA A 257 5.75 -6.65 -29.04
C ALA A 257 5.75 -5.12 -29.02
N LEU A 258 6.47 -4.49 -28.08
CA LEU A 258 6.60 -3.03 -28.01
C LEU A 258 7.21 -2.42 -29.30
N ALA A 259 8.05 -3.16 -30.01
CA ALA A 259 8.69 -2.70 -31.24
C ALA A 259 7.75 -2.69 -32.47
N THR A 260 6.52 -3.23 -32.34
CA THR A 260 5.59 -3.40 -33.48
C THR A 260 4.68 -2.19 -33.74
N TYR A 261 4.80 -1.13 -32.94
CA TYR A 261 3.94 0.06 -32.96
C TYR A 261 4.50 1.22 -33.80
N THR A 262 5.27 0.92 -34.86
CA THR A 262 5.86 1.95 -35.73
C THR A 262 4.80 2.91 -36.29
N GLY A 263 4.98 4.22 -36.09
CA GLY A 263 4.05 5.26 -36.54
C GLY A 263 2.72 5.33 -35.76
N LYS A 264 2.54 4.49 -34.74
CA LYS A 264 1.35 4.46 -33.87
C LYS A 264 1.50 5.38 -32.67
N ARG A 265 0.38 5.81 -32.11
CA ARG A 265 0.30 6.63 -30.90
C ARG A 265 -0.04 5.73 -29.71
N VAL A 266 0.91 5.54 -28.80
CA VAL A 266 0.77 4.60 -27.69
C VAL A 266 0.77 5.35 -26.37
N ALA A 267 -0.27 5.19 -25.58
CA ALA A 267 -0.35 5.73 -24.22
C ALA A 267 0.46 4.85 -23.26
N ALA A 268 1.27 5.49 -22.42
CA ALA A 268 2.00 4.86 -21.34
C ALA A 268 2.02 5.79 -20.12
N ASP A 269 1.73 5.23 -18.94
CA ASP A 269 1.64 5.98 -17.69
C ASP A 269 3.03 6.41 -17.21
N PRO A 270 3.33 7.71 -17.08
CA PRO A 270 4.64 8.17 -16.62
C PRO A 270 4.97 7.81 -15.16
N GLU A 271 3.98 7.45 -14.34
CA GLU A 271 4.15 7.04 -12.95
C GLU A 271 4.32 5.52 -12.79
N ARG A 272 3.78 4.72 -13.73
CA ARG A 272 3.75 3.24 -13.62
C ARG A 272 4.57 2.52 -14.68
N ALA A 273 4.75 3.11 -15.86
CA ALA A 273 5.55 2.52 -16.91
C ALA A 273 7.03 2.79 -16.65
N VAL A 274 7.79 1.69 -16.56
CA VAL A 274 9.24 1.73 -16.42
C VAL A 274 9.90 2.26 -17.69
N ALA A 275 11.11 2.80 -17.55
CA ALA A 275 11.86 3.44 -18.62
C ALA A 275 12.07 2.48 -19.80
N ALA A 276 12.31 1.20 -19.54
CA ALA A 276 12.46 0.18 -20.58
C ALA A 276 11.26 0.11 -21.55
N ILE A 277 10.02 0.26 -21.05
CA ILE A 277 8.81 0.22 -21.88
C ILE A 277 8.79 1.40 -22.85
N THR A 278 9.01 2.60 -22.32
CA THR A 278 8.97 3.84 -23.13
C THR A 278 10.15 3.91 -24.09
N GLN A 279 11.34 3.47 -23.68
CA GLN A 279 12.51 3.39 -24.56
C GLN A 279 12.29 2.39 -25.70
N ALA A 280 11.72 1.21 -25.43
CA ALA A 280 11.44 0.20 -26.46
C ALA A 280 10.40 0.67 -27.47
N LEU A 281 9.32 1.31 -27.02
CA LEU A 281 8.31 1.92 -27.89
C LEU A 281 8.91 3.00 -28.80
N GLN A 282 9.74 3.89 -28.25
CA GLN A 282 10.44 4.92 -29.02
C GLN A 282 11.39 4.32 -30.06
N ALA A 283 12.18 3.32 -29.66
CA ALA A 283 13.09 2.61 -30.56
C ALA A 283 12.35 1.89 -31.69
N GLY A 284 11.13 1.38 -31.42
CA GLY A 284 10.22 0.81 -32.42
C GLY A 284 9.53 1.85 -33.33
N GLY A 285 9.75 3.15 -33.11
CA GLY A 285 9.17 4.24 -33.90
C GLY A 285 7.73 4.60 -33.51
N ALA A 286 7.28 4.23 -32.31
CA ALA A 286 6.00 4.68 -31.77
C ALA A 286 6.08 6.12 -31.24
N LYS A 287 4.98 6.86 -31.35
CA LYS A 287 4.79 8.14 -30.68
C LYS A 287 4.17 7.88 -29.30
N ILE A 288 4.93 8.11 -28.25
CA ILE A 288 4.44 7.95 -26.88
C ILE A 288 3.56 9.13 -26.48
N LEU A 289 2.43 8.81 -25.86
CA LEU A 289 1.57 9.75 -25.16
C LEU A 289 1.74 9.51 -23.65
N PRO A 290 2.37 10.43 -22.90
CA PRO A 290 2.58 10.29 -21.46
C PRO A 290 1.27 10.57 -20.71
N LEU A 291 0.36 9.61 -20.77
CA LEU A 291 -0.99 9.70 -20.22
C LEU A 291 -1.13 8.66 -19.11
N ARG A 292 -1.73 9.07 -17.98
CA ARG A 292 -2.05 8.18 -16.88
C ARG A 292 -2.86 6.98 -17.39
N ASP A 293 -2.57 5.80 -16.83
CA ASP A 293 -3.34 4.59 -17.09
C ASP A 293 -4.84 4.85 -16.82
N PRO A 294 -5.73 4.63 -17.81
CA PRO A 294 -7.16 4.91 -17.68
C PRO A 294 -7.85 4.06 -16.62
N VAL A 295 -7.29 2.90 -16.28
CA VAL A 295 -7.85 2.00 -15.26
C VAL A 295 -7.72 2.60 -13.87
N VAL A 296 -6.69 3.42 -13.61
CA VAL A 296 -6.35 3.94 -12.28
C VAL A 296 -7.51 4.70 -11.67
N LEU A 297 -8.09 5.66 -12.40
CA LEU A 297 -9.25 6.42 -11.91
C LEU A 297 -10.53 5.58 -11.96
N ALA A 298 -10.68 4.74 -12.99
CA ALA A 298 -11.87 3.91 -13.17
C ALA A 298 -12.05 2.90 -12.03
N LYS A 299 -10.96 2.29 -11.55
CA LYS A 299 -11.00 1.35 -10.41
C LYS A 299 -11.03 2.05 -9.07
N ALA A 300 -10.46 3.24 -8.94
CA ALA A 300 -10.51 4.02 -7.70
C ALA A 300 -11.95 4.36 -7.29
N ILE A 301 -12.83 4.65 -8.26
CA ILE A 301 -14.25 4.95 -8.05
C ILE A 301 -15.04 3.64 -8.09
N LYS A 302 -15.32 3.09 -6.92
CA LYS A 302 -16.00 1.80 -6.76
C LYS A 302 -17.45 1.88 -7.20
N ASN A 303 -17.91 0.87 -7.92
CA ASN A 303 -19.32 0.75 -8.29
C ASN A 303 -20.17 0.15 -7.15
N PRO A 304 -21.50 0.19 -7.21
CA PRO A 304 -22.35 -0.29 -6.12
C PRO A 304 -22.12 -1.75 -5.69
N VAL A 305 -21.71 -2.63 -6.60
CA VAL A 305 -21.41 -4.04 -6.28
C VAL A 305 -20.12 -4.13 -5.48
N GLU A 306 -19.05 -3.47 -5.92
CA GLU A 306 -17.78 -3.40 -5.20
C GLU A 306 -17.96 -2.76 -3.81
N ILE A 307 -18.77 -1.69 -3.70
CA ILE A 307 -19.10 -1.04 -2.42
C ILE A 307 -19.84 -2.00 -1.49
N SER A 308 -20.87 -2.69 -2.00
CA SER A 308 -21.62 -3.66 -1.19
C SER A 308 -20.74 -4.82 -0.73
N GLY A 309 -19.83 -5.29 -1.57
CA GLY A 309 -18.86 -6.33 -1.23
C GLY A 309 -17.92 -5.89 -0.09
N HIS A 310 -17.38 -4.66 -0.16
CA HIS A 310 -16.55 -4.12 0.91
C HIS A 310 -17.30 -3.99 2.25
N ARG A 311 -18.58 -3.60 2.24
CA ARG A 311 -19.38 -3.57 3.48
C ARG A 311 -19.51 -4.97 4.08
N ALA A 312 -19.79 -5.98 3.26
CA ALA A 312 -19.91 -7.37 3.70
C ALA A 312 -18.56 -7.93 4.22
N ALA A 313 -17.46 -7.67 3.51
CA ALA A 313 -16.11 -8.02 3.94
C ALA A 313 -15.74 -7.38 5.28
N SER A 314 -16.00 -6.08 5.42
CA SER A 314 -15.69 -5.31 6.63
C SER A 314 -16.53 -5.74 7.83
N ALA A 315 -17.80 -6.12 7.63
CA ALA A 315 -18.64 -6.65 8.71
C ALA A 315 -18.11 -8.00 9.23
N ARG A 316 -17.78 -8.92 8.32
CA ARG A 316 -17.20 -10.23 8.66
C ARG A 316 -15.86 -10.10 9.37
N ASP A 317 -14.98 -9.25 8.84
CA ASP A 317 -13.66 -9.03 9.42
C ASP A 317 -13.73 -8.30 10.77
N GLY A 318 -14.61 -7.30 10.88
CA GLY A 318 -14.86 -6.59 12.13
C GLY A 318 -15.35 -7.51 13.25
N ALA A 319 -16.16 -8.53 12.93
CA ALA A 319 -16.61 -9.53 13.90
C ALA A 319 -15.46 -10.46 14.32
N ALA A 320 -14.59 -10.89 13.39
CA ALA A 320 -13.38 -11.64 13.71
C ALA A 320 -12.45 -10.82 14.63
N LEU A 321 -12.26 -9.53 14.32
CA LEU A 321 -11.45 -8.63 15.15
C LEU A 321 -12.08 -8.39 16.52
N ALA A 322 -13.40 -8.22 16.63
CA ALA A 322 -14.07 -8.06 17.92
C ALA A 322 -13.86 -9.28 18.84
N ARG A 323 -13.93 -10.50 18.28
CA ARG A 323 -13.63 -11.74 19.00
C ARG A 323 -12.16 -11.79 19.44
N PHE A 324 -11.26 -11.31 18.60
CA PHE A 324 -9.86 -11.15 18.95
C PHE A 324 -9.63 -10.14 20.08
N LEU A 325 -10.26 -8.95 20.04
CA LEU A 325 -10.13 -7.95 21.09
C LEU A 325 -10.63 -8.47 22.45
N ARG A 326 -11.74 -9.21 22.46
CA ARG A 326 -12.20 -9.94 23.65
C ARG A 326 -11.14 -10.91 24.17
N TRP A 327 -10.54 -11.69 23.27
CA TRP A 327 -9.48 -12.64 23.62
C TRP A 327 -8.25 -11.91 24.19
N VAL A 328 -7.83 -10.77 23.62
CA VAL A 328 -6.72 -9.97 24.17
C VAL A 328 -7.04 -9.51 25.58
N GLU A 329 -8.22 -8.93 25.80
CA GLU A 329 -8.65 -8.42 27.11
C GLU A 329 -8.69 -9.51 28.19
N THR A 330 -8.97 -10.76 27.80
CA THR A 330 -9.15 -11.87 28.74
C THR A 330 -7.91 -12.74 28.92
N GLU A 331 -7.12 -12.97 27.87
CA GLU A 331 -5.99 -13.90 27.89
C GLU A 331 -4.64 -13.20 28.01
N CYS A 332 -4.42 -12.04 27.37
CA CYS A 332 -3.11 -11.37 27.43
C CYS A 332 -2.79 -10.84 28.85
N VAL A 333 -3.81 -10.41 29.60
CA VAL A 333 -3.66 -9.97 31.00
C VAL A 333 -3.22 -11.10 31.95
N LYS A 334 -3.40 -12.37 31.56
CA LYS A 334 -2.93 -13.54 32.34
C LYS A 334 -1.44 -13.83 32.12
N GLY A 335 -0.82 -13.21 31.11
CA GLY A 335 0.55 -13.46 30.68
C GLY A 335 0.71 -14.70 29.79
N GLY A 336 1.91 -14.87 29.23
CA GLY A 336 2.28 -16.02 28.39
C GLY A 336 1.88 -15.90 26.91
N GLN A 337 1.30 -14.78 26.50
CA GLN A 337 1.09 -14.45 25.08
C GLN A 337 2.23 -13.57 24.56
N THR A 338 2.51 -13.68 23.27
CA THR A 338 3.49 -12.87 22.55
C THR A 338 2.84 -12.20 21.35
N GLU A 339 3.56 -11.29 20.73
CA GLU A 339 3.14 -10.67 19.47
C GLU A 339 2.79 -11.70 18.39
N LEU A 340 3.60 -12.76 18.23
CA LEU A 340 3.33 -13.83 17.27
C LEU A 340 2.09 -14.65 17.65
N SER A 341 1.91 -14.98 18.93
CA SER A 341 0.73 -15.75 19.35
C SER A 341 -0.56 -14.95 19.16
N ALA A 342 -0.51 -13.63 19.34
CA ALA A 342 -1.64 -12.75 19.10
C ALA A 342 -1.95 -12.58 17.60
N ALA A 343 -0.93 -12.40 16.75
CA ALA A 343 -1.11 -12.37 15.29
C ALA A 343 -1.73 -13.68 14.77
N ALA A 344 -1.19 -14.83 15.20
CA ALA A 344 -1.70 -16.15 14.84
C ALA A 344 -3.15 -16.34 15.33
N LYS A 345 -3.49 -15.80 16.50
CA LYS A 345 -4.85 -15.89 17.03
C LYS A 345 -5.86 -15.09 16.21
N LEU A 346 -5.51 -13.88 15.79
CA LEU A 346 -6.37 -13.08 14.92
C LEU A 346 -6.57 -13.76 13.56
N LEU A 347 -5.49 -14.28 12.95
CA LEU A 347 -5.58 -15.05 11.72
C LEU A 347 -6.55 -16.24 11.88
N ALA A 348 -6.42 -17.00 12.97
CA ALA A 348 -7.32 -18.13 13.23
C ALA A 348 -8.80 -17.70 13.34
N PHE A 349 -9.10 -16.51 13.87
CA PHE A 349 -10.47 -15.98 13.89
C PHE A 349 -10.96 -15.58 12.49
N ARG A 350 -10.10 -15.03 11.64
CA ARG A 350 -10.42 -14.74 10.23
C ARG A 350 -10.63 -16.01 9.42
N GLU A 351 -9.80 -17.04 9.60
CA GLU A 351 -9.94 -18.33 8.93
C GLU A 351 -11.26 -19.03 9.28
N GLN A 352 -11.75 -18.88 10.52
CA GLN A 352 -13.05 -19.41 10.95
C GLN A 352 -14.24 -18.83 10.17
N THR A 353 -14.07 -17.71 9.46
CA THR A 353 -15.10 -17.19 8.54
C THR A 353 -15.32 -18.12 7.34
N GLY A 354 -14.35 -18.99 7.01
CA GLY A 354 -14.39 -19.93 5.89
C GLY A 354 -14.21 -19.30 4.50
N VAL A 355 -14.04 -17.98 4.42
CA VAL A 355 -14.00 -17.24 3.14
C VAL A 355 -12.77 -16.34 2.97
N LEU A 356 -11.88 -16.27 3.96
CA LEU A 356 -10.59 -15.60 3.86
C LEU A 356 -9.77 -16.19 2.69
N LYS A 357 -9.19 -15.33 1.86
CA LYS A 357 -8.30 -15.72 0.76
C LYS A 357 -6.84 -15.60 1.13
N ASP A 358 -6.51 -14.50 1.78
CA ASP A 358 -5.19 -14.16 2.33
C ASP A 358 -5.39 -13.04 3.36
N THR A 359 -4.35 -12.69 4.10
CA THR A 359 -4.23 -11.37 4.73
C THR A 359 -3.95 -10.31 3.67
N SER A 360 -4.37 -9.05 3.90
CA SER A 360 -4.15 -7.95 2.94
C SER A 360 -2.79 -7.27 3.09
N PHE A 361 -2.06 -7.59 4.16
CA PHE A 361 -0.65 -7.30 4.43
C PHE A 361 -0.22 -8.11 5.67
N ASP A 362 1.09 -8.16 5.94
CA ASP A 362 1.63 -8.73 7.17
C ASP A 362 1.05 -8.06 8.41
N THR A 363 0.43 -8.84 9.29
CA THR A 363 -0.19 -8.31 10.50
C THR A 363 0.86 -7.67 11.41
N ILE A 364 0.67 -6.37 11.70
CA ILE A 364 1.45 -5.63 12.68
C ILE A 364 0.87 -5.94 14.05
N SER A 365 1.55 -6.81 14.79
CA SER A 365 1.23 -7.17 16.16
C SER A 365 2.35 -6.64 17.05
N ALA A 366 2.09 -5.55 17.76
CA ALA A 366 3.14 -4.76 18.39
C ALA A 366 2.79 -4.39 19.83
N THR A 367 3.64 -4.76 20.78
CA THR A 367 3.46 -4.45 22.20
C THR A 367 4.52 -3.49 22.71
N GLY A 368 4.13 -2.57 23.59
CA GLY A 368 5.03 -1.59 24.19
C GLY A 368 5.88 -0.86 23.14
N PRO A 369 7.22 -0.82 23.27
CA PRO A 369 8.10 -0.07 22.37
C PRO A 369 7.95 -0.40 20.89
N HIS A 370 7.59 -1.64 20.53
CA HIS A 370 7.38 -2.03 19.14
C HIS A 370 6.20 -1.30 18.50
N GLY A 371 5.19 -0.93 19.30
CA GLY A 371 4.07 -0.13 18.82
C GLY A 371 4.49 1.25 18.29
N ALA A 372 5.67 1.76 18.68
CA ALA A 372 6.22 3.02 18.20
C ALA A 372 6.87 2.93 16.81
N ILE A 373 6.93 1.73 16.21
CA ILE A 373 7.44 1.51 14.85
C ILE A 373 6.22 1.32 13.94
N PRO A 374 5.85 2.31 13.10
CA PRO A 374 4.56 2.32 12.41
C PRO A 374 4.25 1.05 11.61
N HIS A 375 5.29 0.49 10.96
CA HIS A 375 5.25 -0.69 10.10
C HIS A 375 6.06 -1.86 10.70
N TYR A 376 5.99 -2.03 12.02
CA TYR A 376 6.66 -3.14 12.71
C TYR A 376 6.24 -4.50 12.14
N HIS A 377 7.21 -5.31 11.73
CA HIS A 377 6.99 -6.69 11.33
C HIS A 377 7.59 -7.61 12.40
N VAL A 378 6.73 -8.40 13.04
CA VAL A 378 7.14 -9.34 14.08
C VAL A 378 7.80 -10.59 13.47
N THR A 379 8.94 -11.00 14.00
CA THR A 379 9.62 -12.27 13.64
C THR A 379 9.75 -13.18 14.86
N GLU A 380 10.23 -14.42 14.65
CA GLU A 380 10.56 -15.33 15.76
C GLU A 380 11.59 -14.72 16.72
N GLU A 381 12.55 -13.97 16.19
CA GLU A 381 13.60 -13.31 16.98
C GLU A 381 13.11 -12.05 17.70
N SER A 382 12.16 -11.32 17.11
CA SER A 382 11.69 -10.04 17.67
C SER A 382 10.43 -10.18 18.54
N SER A 383 9.74 -11.32 18.52
CA SER A 383 8.44 -11.47 19.18
C SER A 383 8.52 -11.24 20.69
N ALA A 384 8.01 -10.09 21.12
CA ALA A 384 7.99 -9.71 22.53
C ALA A 384 6.80 -10.34 23.29
N PRO A 385 6.97 -10.65 24.58
CA PRO A 385 5.84 -10.98 25.46
C PRO A 385 4.92 -9.77 25.64
N ILE A 386 3.62 -10.01 25.66
CA ILE A 386 2.61 -8.97 25.92
C ILE A 386 2.47 -8.81 27.43
N GLU A 387 2.85 -7.66 27.98
CA GLU A 387 2.96 -7.45 29.43
C GLU A 387 1.96 -6.41 29.98
N PRO A 388 1.47 -6.57 31.23
CA PRO A 388 0.67 -5.56 31.89
C PRO A 388 1.36 -4.20 32.00
N GLY A 389 0.59 -3.12 31.84
CA GLY A 389 1.07 -1.73 31.81
C GLY A 389 1.48 -1.23 30.42
N GLN A 390 1.48 -2.10 29.41
CA GLN A 390 1.79 -1.74 28.03
C GLN A 390 0.52 -1.47 27.20
N LEU A 391 0.70 -0.77 26.08
CA LEU A 391 -0.27 -0.79 24.99
C LEU A 391 0.07 -1.94 24.03
N TYR A 392 -0.96 -2.54 23.47
CA TYR A 392 -0.89 -3.51 22.39
C TYR A 392 -1.62 -2.93 21.17
N LEU A 393 -0.87 -2.71 20.09
CA LEU A 393 -1.36 -2.26 18.80
C LEU A 393 -1.49 -3.47 17.87
N ILE A 394 -2.64 -3.59 17.23
CA ILE A 394 -2.90 -4.57 16.19
C ILE A 394 -3.36 -3.84 14.94
N ASP A 395 -2.58 -3.91 13.87
CA ASP A 395 -2.97 -3.44 12.55
C ASP A 395 -2.91 -4.59 11.56
N SER A 396 -4.01 -4.80 10.86
CA SER A 396 -4.20 -6.02 10.09
C SER A 396 -5.41 -5.93 9.16
N GLY A 397 -5.39 -6.73 8.09
CA GLY A 397 -6.55 -6.86 7.22
C GLY A 397 -6.63 -8.20 6.51
N GLY A 398 -7.71 -8.41 5.77
CA GLY A 398 -8.03 -9.62 5.03
C GLY A 398 -8.36 -9.35 3.57
N GLN A 399 -7.98 -10.29 2.72
CA GLN A 399 -8.44 -10.41 1.35
C GLN A 399 -9.65 -11.35 1.30
N TYR A 400 -10.73 -10.86 0.72
CA TYR A 400 -11.94 -11.63 0.45
C TYR A 400 -12.32 -11.42 -1.00
N ALA A 401 -13.01 -12.40 -1.60
CA ALA A 401 -13.40 -12.30 -3.02
C ALA A 401 -14.29 -11.08 -3.33
N ASP A 402 -14.93 -10.50 -2.33
CA ASP A 402 -15.83 -9.35 -2.39
C ASP A 402 -15.22 -8.05 -1.83
N GLY A 403 -13.99 -8.06 -1.29
CA GLY A 403 -13.36 -6.84 -0.78
C GLY A 403 -12.03 -7.05 -0.07
N THR A 404 -11.36 -5.94 0.19
CA THR A 404 -10.10 -5.88 0.96
C THR A 404 -10.37 -5.09 2.24
N THR A 405 -9.91 -5.58 3.39
CA THR A 405 -10.04 -4.87 4.67
C THR A 405 -8.69 -4.35 5.16
N ASP A 406 -8.76 -3.29 5.97
CA ASP A 406 -7.65 -2.68 6.69
C ASP A 406 -8.19 -2.05 7.98
N VAL A 407 -7.54 -2.32 9.10
CA VAL A 407 -8.02 -1.91 10.43
C VAL A 407 -6.95 -2.03 11.51
N THR A 408 -6.70 -0.89 12.15
CA THR A 408 -5.89 -0.79 13.35
C THR A 408 -6.72 -0.55 14.62
N ARG A 409 -6.42 -1.30 15.69
CA ARG A 409 -6.91 -1.06 17.05
C ARG A 409 -5.78 -1.09 18.07
N VAL A 410 -6.00 -0.40 19.20
CA VAL A 410 -5.05 -0.37 20.33
C VAL A 410 -5.81 -0.74 21.60
N MET A 411 -5.22 -1.63 22.38
CA MET A 411 -5.75 -2.13 23.65
C MET A 411 -4.70 -1.91 24.76
N PRO A 412 -5.07 -1.46 25.96
CA PRO A 412 -4.20 -1.52 27.11
C PRO A 412 -4.17 -2.95 27.64
N ILE A 413 -3.02 -3.38 28.10
CA ILE A 413 -2.88 -4.62 28.85
C ILE A 413 -2.91 -4.24 30.33
N GLY A 414 -4.07 -4.36 30.98
CA GLY A 414 -4.27 -3.82 32.33
C GLY A 414 -4.59 -2.31 32.32
N GLU A 415 -4.12 -1.59 33.34
CA GLU A 415 -4.45 -0.17 33.55
C GLU A 415 -3.54 0.75 32.70
N PRO A 416 -4.10 1.59 31.81
CA PRO A 416 -3.31 2.56 31.03
C PRO A 416 -2.87 3.77 31.86
N THR A 417 -1.75 4.38 31.47
CA THR A 417 -1.28 5.63 32.09
C THR A 417 -2.10 6.85 31.62
N GLU A 418 -2.06 7.94 32.39
CA GLU A 418 -2.68 9.21 31.99
C GLU A 418 -2.14 9.73 30.66
N GLU A 419 -0.83 9.58 30.41
CA GLU A 419 -0.23 9.99 29.14
C GLU A 419 -0.79 9.15 27.98
N MET A 420 -0.84 7.82 28.11
CA MET A 420 -1.43 6.95 27.08
C MET A 420 -2.86 7.35 26.75
N ARG A 421 -3.68 7.67 27.77
CA ARG A 421 -5.07 8.13 27.60
C ARG A 421 -5.16 9.48 26.89
N ASP A 422 -4.33 10.46 27.27
CA ASP A 422 -4.26 11.75 26.57
C ASP A 422 -3.90 11.56 25.09
N ARG A 423 -2.81 10.82 24.79
CA ARG A 423 -2.33 10.63 23.42
C ARG A 423 -3.34 9.88 22.57
N PHE A 424 -3.94 8.82 23.11
CA PHE A 424 -4.99 8.07 22.44
C PHE A 424 -6.19 8.95 22.10
N THR A 425 -6.62 9.77 23.06
CA THR A 425 -7.76 10.66 22.85
C THR A 425 -7.49 11.71 21.78
N ARG A 426 -6.25 12.23 21.67
CA ARG A 426 -5.88 13.15 20.58
C ARG A 426 -5.89 12.50 19.21
N VAL A 427 -5.36 11.28 19.11
CA VAL A 427 -5.44 10.47 17.88
C VAL A 427 -6.91 10.23 17.50
N LEU A 428 -7.74 9.85 18.48
CA LEU A 428 -9.18 9.66 18.28
C LEU A 428 -9.88 10.93 17.80
N LYS A 429 -9.57 12.10 18.38
CA LYS A 429 -10.10 13.39 17.90
C LYS A 429 -9.71 13.65 16.44
N GLY A 430 -8.48 13.31 16.06
CA GLY A 430 -8.03 13.37 14.68
C GLY A 430 -8.86 12.46 13.76
N HIS A 431 -9.07 11.22 14.19
CA HIS A 431 -9.88 10.23 13.47
C HIS A 431 -11.32 10.72 13.27
N ILE A 432 -11.93 11.27 14.32
CA ILE A 432 -13.28 11.88 14.27
C ILE A 432 -13.30 13.09 13.33
N GLY A 433 -12.26 13.92 13.36
CA GLY A 433 -12.12 15.09 12.50
C GLY A 433 -12.18 14.74 11.01
N ILE A 434 -11.58 13.61 10.62
CA ILE A 434 -11.72 13.07 9.26
C ILE A 434 -13.10 12.45 9.06
N ALA A 435 -13.53 11.55 9.93
CA ALA A 435 -14.79 10.81 9.78
C ALA A 435 -16.03 11.71 9.68
N THR A 436 -15.99 12.90 10.29
CA THR A 436 -17.08 13.88 10.29
C THR A 436 -16.89 15.03 9.29
N ALA A 437 -15.81 15.03 8.52
CA ALA A 437 -15.53 16.08 7.56
C ALA A 437 -16.61 16.16 6.47
N VAL A 438 -17.01 17.38 6.16
CA VAL A 438 -17.86 17.74 5.03
C VAL A 438 -17.12 18.76 4.20
N PHE A 439 -16.93 18.48 2.91
CA PHE A 439 -16.04 19.26 2.05
C PHE A 439 -16.62 19.44 0.65
N PRO A 440 -16.28 20.51 -0.08
CA PRO A 440 -16.75 20.69 -1.46
C PRO A 440 -16.21 19.61 -2.40
N ASP A 441 -17.02 19.23 -3.40
CA ASP A 441 -16.51 18.46 -4.54
C ASP A 441 -15.33 19.20 -5.20
N GLY A 442 -14.30 18.44 -5.60
CA GLY A 442 -13.03 18.97 -6.12
C GLY A 442 -11.92 19.14 -5.07
N THR A 443 -12.20 18.89 -3.79
CA THR A 443 -11.20 18.96 -2.71
C THR A 443 -10.13 17.86 -2.86
N MET A 444 -8.85 18.20 -2.71
CA MET A 444 -7.73 17.26 -2.65
C MET A 444 -7.48 16.80 -1.21
N GLY A 445 -7.04 15.56 -1.02
CA GLY A 445 -6.89 15.00 0.33
C GLY A 445 -5.85 15.72 1.22
N GLY A 446 -4.81 16.33 0.64
CA GLY A 446 -3.87 17.16 1.39
C GLY A 446 -4.49 18.40 2.05
N GLN A 447 -5.68 18.84 1.60
CA GLN A 447 -6.40 19.96 2.21
C GLN A 447 -7.14 19.55 3.50
N ILE A 448 -7.41 18.26 3.69
CA ILE A 448 -8.15 17.73 4.85
C ILE A 448 -7.25 16.96 5.83
N ASP A 449 -6.04 16.56 5.45
CA ASP A 449 -5.05 15.85 6.29
C ASP A 449 -4.81 16.57 7.65
N ALA A 450 -4.80 17.91 7.66
CA ALA A 450 -4.63 18.68 8.88
C ALA A 450 -5.76 18.48 9.92
N PHE A 451 -6.94 18.00 9.53
CA PHE A 451 -8.02 17.69 10.47
C PHE A 451 -7.65 16.55 11.42
N ALA A 452 -6.88 15.58 10.91
CA ALA A 452 -6.36 14.48 11.70
C ALA A 452 -5.22 14.88 12.64
N ARG A 453 -4.41 15.86 12.22
CA ARG A 453 -3.20 16.28 12.94
C ARG A 453 -3.45 17.33 13.99
N ARG A 454 -4.44 18.21 13.77
CA ARG A 454 -4.69 19.38 14.63
C ARG A 454 -4.69 19.06 16.14
N PRO A 455 -5.38 18.02 16.65
CA PRO A 455 -5.40 17.74 18.09
C PRO A 455 -4.03 17.35 18.68
N LEU A 456 -3.16 16.75 17.87
CA LEU A 456 -1.77 16.42 18.23
C LEU A 456 -0.89 17.66 18.17
N TRP A 457 -1.02 18.48 17.12
CA TRP A 457 -0.27 19.74 16.98
C TRP A 457 -0.54 20.72 18.13
N GLU A 458 -1.77 20.78 18.63
CA GLU A 458 -2.14 21.57 19.82
C GLU A 458 -1.38 21.15 21.08
N ALA A 459 -0.78 19.96 21.10
CA ALA A 459 0.10 19.45 22.16
C ALA A 459 1.59 19.37 21.76
N GLY A 460 1.97 19.88 20.57
CA GLY A 460 3.34 19.80 20.07
C GLY A 460 3.76 18.42 19.57
N LEU A 461 2.80 17.60 19.13
CA LEU A 461 3.00 16.22 18.67
C LEU A 461 2.61 16.07 17.20
N ASP A 462 3.09 15.03 16.53
CA ASP A 462 2.72 14.69 15.15
C ASP A 462 2.94 13.18 14.86
N PHE A 463 2.64 12.74 13.63
CA PHE A 463 2.94 11.39 13.14
C PHE A 463 3.56 11.39 11.73
N GLY A 464 4.48 10.45 11.48
CA GLY A 464 5.38 10.42 10.33
C GLY A 464 4.84 9.79 9.04
N HIS A 465 3.53 9.60 8.90
CA HIS A 465 2.89 9.02 7.71
C HIS A 465 1.66 9.82 7.25
N GLY A 466 1.07 9.45 6.12
CA GLY A 466 -0.19 10.03 5.64
C GLY A 466 -1.37 9.63 6.54
N THR A 467 -2.42 10.45 6.56
CA THR A 467 -3.66 10.16 7.32
C THR A 467 -4.48 9.02 6.70
N GLY A 468 -4.33 8.75 5.41
CA GLY A 468 -4.92 7.58 4.78
C GLY A 468 -4.56 7.41 3.31
N HIS A 469 -4.77 6.20 2.79
CA HIS A 469 -4.57 5.79 1.41
C HIS A 469 -5.85 5.20 0.82
N GLY A 470 -5.97 5.13 -0.51
CA GLY A 470 -7.10 4.40 -1.10
C GLY A 470 -6.98 2.88 -0.92
N VAL A 471 -8.08 2.15 -1.13
CA VAL A 471 -8.14 0.69 -0.99
C VAL A 471 -8.83 0.05 -2.20
N GLY A 472 -8.24 -1.03 -2.71
CA GLY A 472 -8.74 -1.78 -3.86
C GLY A 472 -9.79 -2.83 -3.50
N ALA A 473 -10.62 -3.21 -4.48
CA ALA A 473 -11.65 -4.24 -4.33
C ALA A 473 -11.11 -5.64 -4.65
N TYR A 474 -10.79 -6.40 -3.59
CA TYR A 474 -10.02 -7.65 -3.67
C TYR A 474 -8.76 -7.44 -4.52
N LEU A 475 -7.97 -6.45 -4.14
CA LEU A 475 -6.81 -5.91 -4.85
C LEU A 475 -5.84 -5.33 -3.81
N ALA A 476 -4.89 -4.49 -4.20
CA ALA A 476 -3.95 -3.86 -3.27
C ALA A 476 -4.69 -3.13 -2.13
N VAL A 477 -4.21 -3.35 -0.91
CA VAL A 477 -4.68 -2.61 0.28
C VAL A 477 -4.32 -1.13 0.17
N HIS A 478 -3.16 -0.82 -0.40
CA HIS A 478 -2.77 0.53 -0.80
C HIS A 478 -3.07 0.76 -2.29
N GLU A 479 -4.14 1.48 -2.58
CA GLU A 479 -4.58 1.78 -3.94
C GLU A 479 -4.69 3.30 -4.18
N GLY A 480 -3.81 3.84 -5.01
CA GLY A 480 -3.96 5.20 -5.52
C GLY A 480 -5.05 5.33 -6.60
N PRO A 481 -5.36 6.57 -7.05
CA PRO A 481 -4.59 7.79 -6.85
C PRO A 481 -5.04 8.66 -5.67
N GLN A 482 -6.20 8.39 -5.07
CA GLN A 482 -6.70 9.14 -3.92
C GLN A 482 -5.85 8.86 -2.67
N ARG A 483 -5.59 9.92 -1.90
CA ARG A 483 -4.80 9.85 -0.66
C ARG A 483 -5.16 11.03 0.23
N ILE A 484 -5.14 10.83 1.55
CA ILE A 484 -5.16 11.91 2.53
C ILE A 484 -3.77 11.94 3.19
N ALA A 485 -2.93 12.88 2.78
CA ALA A 485 -1.59 13.02 3.34
C ALA A 485 -1.10 14.45 3.23
N ALA A 486 -0.16 14.83 4.09
CA ALA A 486 0.49 16.13 4.01
C ALA A 486 1.17 16.29 2.63
N PRO A 487 1.13 17.47 1.98
CA PRO A 487 1.69 17.66 0.64
C PRO A 487 3.20 17.35 0.52
N ASN A 488 3.92 17.46 1.63
CA ASN A 488 5.34 17.15 1.75
C ASN A 488 5.63 15.69 2.15
N TYR A 489 4.62 14.84 2.28
CA TYR A 489 4.79 13.40 2.44
C TYR A 489 4.99 12.73 1.07
N PRO A 490 5.79 11.66 0.93
CA PRO A 490 5.92 10.93 -0.34
C PRO A 490 4.55 10.46 -0.87
N GLY A 491 4.22 10.85 -2.11
CA GLY A 491 2.90 10.61 -2.69
C GLY A 491 1.77 11.51 -2.16
N GLY A 492 2.03 12.35 -1.16
CA GLY A 492 1.06 13.31 -0.59
C GLY A 492 0.83 14.55 -1.45
N ALA A 493 1.71 14.83 -2.42
CA ALA A 493 1.50 15.84 -3.45
C ALA A 493 0.49 15.42 -4.53
N ALA A 494 -0.19 14.28 -4.38
CA ALA A 494 -1.20 13.81 -5.31
C ALA A 494 -2.27 14.89 -5.52
N LEU A 495 -2.42 15.31 -6.78
CA LEU A 495 -3.39 16.34 -7.18
C LEU A 495 -4.75 15.74 -7.56
N GLU A 496 -5.02 14.47 -7.22
CA GLU A 496 -6.32 13.87 -7.53
C GLU A 496 -7.39 14.41 -6.57
N PRO A 497 -8.48 14.99 -7.09
CA PRO A 497 -9.64 15.32 -6.27
C PRO A 497 -10.27 14.09 -5.63
N LEU A 498 -10.71 14.22 -4.39
CA LEU A 498 -11.55 13.23 -3.73
C LEU A 498 -12.93 13.23 -4.38
N ARG A 499 -13.40 12.04 -4.78
CA ARG A 499 -14.66 11.86 -5.53
C ARG A 499 -15.55 10.83 -4.84
N ALA A 500 -16.86 10.99 -4.97
CA ALA A 500 -17.82 9.99 -4.52
C ALA A 500 -17.52 8.61 -5.13
N GLY A 501 -17.64 7.55 -4.33
CA GLY A 501 -17.31 6.17 -4.71
C GLY A 501 -15.86 5.77 -4.43
N MET A 502 -14.97 6.71 -4.11
CA MET A 502 -13.62 6.36 -3.65
C MET A 502 -13.65 5.87 -2.21
N MET A 503 -12.88 4.82 -1.92
CA MET A 503 -12.62 4.32 -0.58
C MET A 503 -11.21 4.71 -0.13
N LEU A 504 -11.06 5.03 1.16
CA LEU A 504 -9.82 5.41 1.81
C LEU A 504 -9.71 4.79 3.21
N SER A 505 -8.51 4.62 3.74
CA SER A 505 -8.28 4.52 5.19
C SER A 505 -8.41 5.89 5.87
N ASN A 506 -8.69 5.87 7.17
CA ASN A 506 -8.63 7.01 8.08
C ASN A 506 -7.90 6.56 9.34
N GLU A 507 -6.59 6.76 9.36
CA GLU A 507 -5.64 6.04 10.22
C GLU A 507 -4.65 6.97 10.94
N PRO A 508 -5.07 8.09 11.58
CA PRO A 508 -4.12 8.89 12.36
C PRO A 508 -3.42 8.07 13.43
N GLY A 509 -2.20 8.50 13.77
CA GLY A 509 -1.40 7.85 14.79
C GLY A 509 -0.58 8.79 15.66
N TYR A 510 0.15 8.20 16.60
CA TYR A 510 1.15 8.84 17.43
C TYR A 510 2.14 7.76 17.90
N TYR A 511 3.43 8.03 17.78
CA TYR A 511 4.49 7.04 18.04
C TYR A 511 5.55 7.65 18.96
N LYS A 512 5.63 7.15 20.19
CA LYS A 512 6.63 7.57 21.17
C LYS A 512 7.77 6.56 21.17
N ALA A 513 8.87 6.93 20.51
CA ALA A 513 10.02 6.05 20.30
C ALA A 513 10.49 5.41 21.62
N GLY A 514 10.65 4.09 21.60
CA GLY A 514 11.10 3.32 22.77
C GLY A 514 10.04 3.08 23.85
N GLU A 515 8.78 3.53 23.66
CA GLU A 515 7.74 3.39 24.68
C GLU A 515 6.46 2.73 24.17
N TYR A 516 5.72 3.38 23.27
CA TYR A 516 4.46 2.87 22.71
C TYR A 516 4.05 3.62 21.45
N GLY A 517 3.12 3.04 20.69
CA GLY A 517 2.45 3.76 19.63
C GLY A 517 0.96 3.49 19.59
N ILE A 518 0.27 4.36 18.88
CA ILE A 518 -1.17 4.43 18.78
C ILE A 518 -1.50 4.70 17.32
N ARG A 519 -2.44 3.93 16.77
CA ARG A 519 -3.10 4.22 15.49
C ARG A 519 -4.55 3.77 15.59
N ILE A 520 -5.47 4.58 15.06
CA ILE A 520 -6.90 4.27 15.06
C ILE A 520 -7.38 4.36 13.63
N GLU A 521 -7.76 3.22 13.07
CA GLU A 521 -8.03 3.12 11.65
C GLU A 521 -9.36 2.48 11.32
N ASN A 522 -10.07 3.09 10.38
CA ASN A 522 -11.21 2.52 9.69
C ASN A 522 -11.10 2.80 8.19
N LEU A 523 -11.71 1.95 7.37
CA LEU A 523 -12.01 2.32 5.99
C LEU A 523 -13.25 3.21 5.94
N ILE A 524 -13.22 4.17 5.02
CA ILE A 524 -14.27 5.16 4.77
C ILE A 524 -14.56 5.25 3.27
N LEU A 525 -15.82 5.49 2.92
CA LEU A 525 -16.32 5.71 1.57
C LEU A 525 -16.68 7.19 1.40
N ILE A 526 -16.24 7.81 0.30
CA ILE A 526 -16.69 9.17 -0.04
C ILE A 526 -18.09 9.10 -0.66
N GLU A 527 -19.01 9.89 -0.11
CA GLU A 527 -20.39 10.00 -0.58
C GLU A 527 -20.86 11.45 -0.68
N PRO A 528 -21.85 11.75 -1.57
CA PRO A 528 -22.48 13.05 -1.61
C PRO A 528 -23.20 13.39 -0.29
N ARG A 529 -23.07 14.65 0.15
CA ARG A 529 -23.78 15.19 1.32
C ARG A 529 -24.88 16.15 0.86
N ALA A 530 -26.13 15.74 1.08
CA ALA A 530 -27.29 16.59 0.85
C ALA A 530 -27.45 17.60 2.00
N ILE A 531 -27.17 18.88 1.74
CA ILE A 531 -27.25 19.95 2.73
C ILE A 531 -28.27 20.99 2.26
N PRO A 532 -29.39 21.18 2.99
CA PRO A 532 -30.40 22.17 2.61
C PRO A 532 -29.80 23.57 2.49
N GLY A 533 -29.97 24.21 1.33
CA GLY A 533 -29.48 25.56 1.06
C GLY A 533 -27.99 25.67 0.74
N ALA A 534 -27.28 24.56 0.47
CA ALA A 534 -25.89 24.63 0.05
C ALA A 534 -25.73 25.21 -1.37
N ASP A 535 -24.78 26.14 -1.53
CA ASP A 535 -24.44 26.78 -2.82
C ASP A 535 -23.51 25.92 -3.70
N ARG A 536 -23.06 24.76 -3.20
CA ARG A 536 -22.11 23.86 -3.88
C ARG A 536 -22.44 22.40 -3.58
N ALA A 537 -22.02 21.51 -4.48
CA ALA A 537 -22.01 20.08 -4.21
C ALA A 537 -21.01 19.79 -3.08
N MET A 538 -21.47 19.06 -2.07
CA MET A 538 -20.68 18.70 -0.90
C MET A 538 -20.52 17.18 -0.85
N LEU A 539 -19.39 16.74 -0.34
CA LEU A 539 -19.01 15.38 -0.08
C LEU A 539 -18.75 15.20 1.42
N GLY A 540 -18.73 13.94 1.86
CA GLY A 540 -18.33 13.53 3.19
C GLY A 540 -18.06 12.03 3.21
N PHE A 541 -17.93 11.46 4.41
CA PHE A 541 -17.50 10.07 4.56
C PHE A 541 -18.53 9.18 5.25
N GLU A 542 -18.81 8.02 4.68
CA GLU A 542 -19.44 6.87 5.35
C GLU A 542 -18.35 5.98 5.93
N THR A 543 -18.53 5.44 7.14
CA THR A 543 -17.61 4.43 7.69
C THR A 543 -17.94 3.05 7.13
N LEU A 544 -16.94 2.33 6.63
CA LEU A 544 -17.06 0.96 6.13
C LEU A 544 -16.61 -0.07 7.17
N THR A 545 -15.49 0.19 7.85
CA THR A 545 -14.95 -0.75 8.86
C THR A 545 -15.49 -0.46 10.26
N PHE A 546 -16.06 -1.50 10.90
CA PHE A 546 -16.63 -1.41 12.23
C PHE A 546 -15.94 -2.38 13.18
N CYS A 547 -15.38 -1.84 14.27
CA CYS A 547 -14.84 -2.61 15.39
C CYS A 547 -14.77 -1.69 16.62
N PRO A 548 -15.03 -2.15 17.86
CA PRO A 548 -15.00 -1.27 19.02
C PRO A 548 -13.69 -0.49 19.15
N ILE A 549 -13.80 0.76 19.58
CA ILE A 549 -12.66 1.60 19.98
C ILE A 549 -12.58 1.53 21.50
N GLU A 550 -11.37 1.30 22.02
CA GLU A 550 -11.15 1.06 23.45
C GLU A 550 -11.53 2.26 24.32
N ARG A 551 -12.59 2.09 25.12
CA ARG A 551 -13.15 3.17 25.97
C ARG A 551 -12.24 3.54 27.13
N THR A 552 -11.48 2.59 27.68
CA THR A 552 -10.59 2.84 28.82
C THR A 552 -9.40 3.73 28.47
N LEU A 553 -9.04 3.79 27.18
CA LEU A 553 -8.01 4.69 26.65
C LEU A 553 -8.53 6.11 26.37
N ILE A 554 -9.84 6.34 26.43
CA ILE A 554 -10.42 7.65 26.18
C ILE A 554 -10.40 8.46 27.48
N GLU A 555 -9.95 9.71 27.39
CA GLU A 555 -10.08 10.73 28.43
C GLU A 555 -11.26 11.64 28.07
N PRO A 556 -12.47 11.39 28.63
CA PRO A 556 -13.70 12.07 28.19
C PRO A 556 -13.63 13.58 28.29
N THR A 557 -12.83 14.15 29.20
CA THR A 557 -12.70 15.60 29.36
C THR A 557 -11.99 16.30 28.19
N LEU A 558 -11.21 15.58 27.38
CA LEU A 558 -10.56 16.11 26.18
C LEU A 558 -11.49 16.14 24.96
N LEU A 559 -12.61 15.40 25.02
CA LEU A 559 -13.61 15.37 23.98
C LEU A 559 -14.58 16.56 24.13
N THR A 560 -15.06 17.06 23.00
CA THR A 560 -16.23 17.92 22.92
C THR A 560 -17.50 17.08 23.08
N ALA A 561 -18.64 17.74 23.28
CA ALA A 561 -19.92 17.02 23.34
C ALA A 561 -20.24 16.28 22.03
N ALA A 562 -19.94 16.87 20.88
CA ALA A 562 -20.15 16.26 19.58
C ALA A 562 -19.24 15.04 19.34
N GLU A 563 -17.97 15.12 19.75
CA GLU A 563 -17.06 13.98 19.65
C GLU A 563 -17.46 12.84 20.59
N ARG A 564 -17.94 13.12 21.81
CA ARG A 564 -18.49 12.09 22.71
C ARG A 564 -19.69 11.40 22.07
N GLN A 565 -20.65 12.18 21.56
CA GLN A 565 -21.81 11.62 20.87
C GLN A 565 -21.40 10.78 19.65
N TRP A 566 -20.39 11.21 18.89
CA TRP A 566 -19.89 10.44 17.77
C TRP A 566 -19.36 9.06 18.20
N VAL A 567 -18.65 8.97 19.34
CA VAL A 567 -18.16 7.67 19.84
C VAL A 567 -19.34 6.76 20.20
N ASP A 568 -20.35 7.29 20.89
CA ASP A 568 -21.55 6.54 21.26
C ASP A 568 -22.33 6.06 20.02
N ASP A 569 -22.51 6.93 19.03
CA ASP A 569 -23.18 6.62 17.77
C ASP A 569 -22.39 5.59 16.96
N TYR A 570 -21.06 5.72 16.90
CA TYR A 570 -20.17 4.76 16.26
C TYR A 570 -20.28 3.39 16.93
N HIS A 571 -20.22 3.31 18.26
CA HIS A 571 -20.37 2.05 19.00
C HIS A 571 -21.76 1.43 18.84
N ALA A 572 -22.82 2.24 18.74
CA ALA A 572 -24.15 1.74 18.39
C ALA A 572 -24.19 1.13 16.97
N GLN A 573 -23.50 1.74 16.00
CA GLN A 573 -23.36 1.18 14.66
C GLN A 573 -22.52 -0.10 14.65
N VAL A 574 -21.41 -0.15 15.42
CA VAL A 574 -20.62 -1.38 15.61
C VAL A 574 -21.52 -2.52 16.10
N LEU A 575 -22.40 -2.28 17.07
CA LEU A 575 -23.35 -3.29 17.53
C LEU A 575 -24.31 -3.72 16.41
N ALA A 576 -24.88 -2.77 15.68
CA ALA A 576 -25.83 -3.07 14.61
C ALA A 576 -25.20 -3.90 13.47
N VAL A 577 -23.95 -3.60 13.11
CA VAL A 577 -23.24 -4.25 12.00
C VAL A 577 -22.66 -5.61 12.40
N LEU A 578 -22.04 -5.71 13.59
CA LEU A 578 -21.30 -6.92 13.98
C LEU A 578 -22.15 -7.98 14.68
N THR A 579 -23.22 -7.58 15.39
CA THR A 579 -24.06 -8.56 16.11
C THR A 579 -24.62 -9.67 15.21
N PRO A 580 -25.08 -9.40 13.96
CA PRO A 580 -25.53 -10.45 13.04
C PRO A 580 -24.45 -11.47 12.66
N GLU A 581 -23.18 -11.06 12.64
CA GLU A 581 -22.03 -11.91 12.30
C GLU A 581 -21.54 -12.75 13.49
N MET A 582 -22.02 -12.48 14.71
CA MET A 582 -21.55 -13.09 15.94
C MET A 582 -22.55 -14.14 16.46
N THR A 583 -22.21 -15.42 16.31
CA THR A 583 -23.07 -16.54 16.71
C THR A 583 -22.95 -16.91 18.19
N ASP A 584 -21.81 -16.65 18.82
CA ASP A 584 -21.56 -16.92 20.24
C ASP A 584 -22.20 -15.88 21.18
N ALA A 585 -22.76 -16.35 22.29
CA ALA A 585 -23.49 -15.48 23.23
C ALA A 585 -22.55 -14.64 24.12
N GLU A 586 -21.39 -15.16 24.49
CA GLU A 586 -20.42 -14.43 25.30
C GLU A 586 -19.73 -13.34 24.47
N ASP A 587 -19.41 -13.64 23.21
CA ASP A 587 -18.84 -12.66 22.28
C ASP A 587 -19.81 -11.47 22.08
N ARG A 588 -21.12 -11.73 21.90
CA ARG A 588 -22.15 -10.68 21.80
C ARG A 588 -22.33 -9.88 23.09
N ALA A 589 -22.29 -10.54 24.25
CA ALA A 589 -22.41 -9.87 25.54
C ALA A 589 -21.20 -8.95 25.80
N TRP A 590 -19.99 -9.43 25.49
CA TRP A 590 -18.79 -8.61 25.55
C TRP A 590 -18.87 -7.42 24.60
N LEU A 591 -19.28 -7.62 23.35
CA LEU A 591 -19.42 -6.52 22.39
C LEU A 591 -20.39 -5.46 22.90
N THR A 592 -21.54 -5.87 23.45
CA THR A 592 -22.54 -4.98 24.02
C THR A 592 -21.97 -4.13 25.17
N ALA A 593 -21.20 -4.75 26.07
CA ALA A 593 -20.54 -4.02 27.15
C ALA A 593 -19.44 -3.09 26.62
N LYS A 594 -18.66 -3.54 25.64
CA LYS A 594 -17.57 -2.77 25.03
C LYS A 594 -18.07 -1.54 24.28
N CYS A 595 -19.27 -1.61 23.71
CA CYS A 595 -19.93 -0.54 22.96
C CYS A 595 -20.93 0.28 23.80
N ALA A 596 -20.91 0.18 25.13
CA ALA A 596 -21.77 1.01 25.96
C ALA A 596 -21.36 2.51 25.87
N PRO A 597 -22.30 3.47 26.04
CA PRO A 597 -21.99 4.89 25.97
C PRO A 597 -20.84 5.32 26.90
N LEU A 598 -20.09 6.34 26.52
CA LEU A 598 -19.08 6.95 27.37
C LEU A 598 -19.73 7.58 28.61
N SER A 599 -19.13 7.34 29.77
CA SER A 599 -19.59 7.86 31.08
C SER A 599 -19.10 9.27 31.36
#